data_AF-A0A3D1IXA9-F1
#
_entry.id   AF-A0A3D1IXA9-F1
#
_cell.length_a   1.000
_cell.length_b   1.000
_cell.length_c   1.000
_cell.angle_alpha   90.00
_cell.angle_beta   90.00
_cell.angle_gamma   90.00
#
_symmetry.space_group_name_H-M   'P 1'
#
loop_
_entity.id
_entity.type
_entity.pdbx_description
1 polymer ?
#
loop_
_entity_poly.entity_id
_entity_poly.type
_entity_poly.pdbx_seq_one_letter_code
_entity_poly.pdbx_strand_id
1 'polypeptide(L)'
;MFILVVNHSGTGALRKSFRYFMFFLNVVFSRSPVMSKLLPALIAGLFSLSLSLHVAAADAPTPDAKAKAESTATKKEAKTDVTETKRTAAATESKTNAKADYKEAKKKANADYKAAIAECKKKSGDDAKACKKDAKDARSKAIDDAKATLKKAEADAKAAKKAAAAEAKAAKQKAKSPT
;
A
#
# COMPACT_ATOMS: atom_id res chain seq x y z
N MET A 1 27.96 -3.65 9.39
CA MET A 1 28.26 -4.32 8.11
C MET A 1 27.87 -5.78 8.27
N PHE A 2 26.62 -6.14 7.95
CA PHE A 2 26.12 -7.51 8.08
C PHE A 2 26.26 -8.21 6.73
N ILE A 3 27.22 -9.11 6.63
CA ILE A 3 27.39 -9.98 5.45
C ILE A 3 26.47 -11.19 5.66
N LEU A 4 25.29 -11.12 5.05
CA LEU A 4 24.35 -12.25 5.00
C LEU A 4 24.84 -13.23 3.92
N VAL A 5 25.58 -14.25 4.36
CA VAL A 5 25.92 -15.43 3.56
C VAL A 5 24.66 -16.27 3.41
N VAL A 6 23.92 -16.07 2.32
CA VAL A 6 22.81 -16.94 1.93
C VAL A 6 23.37 -18.10 1.11
N ASN A 7 23.41 -19.27 1.74
CA ASN A 7 23.80 -20.54 1.16
C ASN A 7 22.81 -20.93 0.04
N HIS A 8 23.32 -21.08 -1.19
CA HIS A 8 22.51 -21.16 -2.40
C HIS A 8 22.51 -22.58 -2.99
N SER A 9 21.63 -23.45 -2.47
CA SER A 9 21.29 -24.74 -3.08
C SER A 9 19.77 -24.88 -3.19
N GLY A 10 19.20 -24.32 -4.25
CA GLY A 10 17.75 -24.33 -4.51
C GLY A 10 17.44 -23.88 -5.93
N THR A 11 17.33 -24.87 -6.82
CA THR A 11 16.83 -24.88 -8.20
C THR A 11 15.97 -23.69 -8.67
N GLY A 12 16.53 -22.91 -9.61
CA GLY A 12 15.88 -22.30 -10.79
C GLY A 12 14.73 -21.28 -10.63
N ALA A 13 13.65 -21.63 -9.94
CA ALA A 13 12.41 -20.86 -9.92
C ALA A 13 12.48 -19.68 -8.93
N LEU A 14 13.20 -19.84 -7.82
CA LEU A 14 13.29 -18.83 -6.76
C LEU A 14 14.13 -17.60 -7.18
N ARG A 15 15.05 -17.77 -8.14
CA ARG A 15 15.92 -16.68 -8.64
C ARG A 15 15.15 -15.58 -9.38
N LYS A 16 14.05 -15.92 -10.07
CA LYS A 16 13.20 -14.92 -10.74
C LYS A 16 12.41 -14.10 -9.72
N SER A 17 11.84 -14.74 -8.70
CA SER A 17 11.14 -14.05 -7.62
C SER A 17 12.08 -13.16 -6.81
N PHE A 18 13.32 -13.60 -6.54
CA PHE A 18 14.28 -12.78 -5.81
C PHE A 18 14.72 -11.54 -6.59
N ARG A 19 14.94 -11.65 -7.91
CA ARG A 19 15.23 -10.49 -8.76
C ARG A 19 14.05 -9.52 -8.83
N TYR A 20 12.83 -10.03 -8.92
CA TYR A 20 11.64 -9.18 -8.93
C TYR A 20 11.44 -8.46 -7.59
N PHE A 21 11.68 -9.17 -6.48
CA PHE A 21 11.61 -8.61 -5.13
C PHE A 21 12.67 -7.54 -4.87
N MET A 22 13.93 -7.77 -5.28
CA MET A 22 15.01 -6.78 -5.18
C MET A 22 14.77 -5.57 -6.06
N PHE A 23 14.21 -5.75 -7.26
CA PHE A 23 13.82 -4.64 -8.13
C PHE A 23 12.67 -3.83 -7.51
N PHE A 24 11.70 -4.50 -6.89
CA PHE A 24 10.58 -3.85 -6.21
C PHE A 24 11.05 -3.06 -4.99
N LEU A 25 11.94 -3.62 -4.17
CA LEU A 25 12.57 -2.92 -3.05
C LEU A 25 13.38 -1.73 -3.55
N ASN A 26 14.17 -1.87 -4.62
CA ASN A 26 14.95 -0.77 -5.16
C ASN A 26 14.05 0.36 -5.72
N VAL A 27 12.93 0.03 -6.37
CA VAL A 27 11.95 1.02 -6.86
C VAL A 27 11.22 1.72 -5.72
N VAL A 28 10.84 1.01 -4.66
CA VAL A 28 10.18 1.59 -3.48
C VAL A 28 11.16 2.44 -2.68
N PHE A 29 12.42 2.03 -2.57
CA PHE A 29 13.44 2.73 -1.79
C PHE A 29 14.08 3.90 -2.57
N SER A 30 14.11 3.85 -3.91
CA SER A 30 14.66 4.91 -4.76
C SER A 30 13.65 6.03 -5.08
N ARG A 31 12.37 5.90 -4.72
CA ARG A 31 11.32 6.89 -5.04
C ARG A 31 11.13 7.97 -3.96
N SER A 32 11.99 8.04 -2.94
CA SER A 32 11.91 9.10 -1.90
C SER A 32 13.26 9.79 -1.64
N PRO A 33 13.62 10.84 -2.41
CA PRO A 33 14.75 11.71 -2.09
C PRO A 33 14.40 12.81 -1.06
N VAL A 34 13.22 12.77 -0.44
CA VAL A 34 12.76 13.77 0.54
C VAL A 34 12.25 13.07 1.80
N MET A 35 12.90 13.33 2.93
CA MET A 35 12.64 12.81 4.30
C MET A 35 13.47 11.60 4.78
N SER A 36 14.79 11.61 4.53
CA SER A 36 15.77 10.65 5.09
C SER A 36 16.03 10.77 6.61
N LYS A 37 15.21 11.50 7.36
CA LYS A 37 15.46 11.78 8.80
C LYS A 37 14.40 11.21 9.76
N LEU A 38 13.30 10.67 9.24
CA LEU A 38 12.20 10.14 10.08
C LEU A 38 12.15 8.60 10.14
N LEU A 39 12.76 7.91 9.17
CA LEU A 39 12.80 6.44 9.15
C LEU A 39 13.66 5.77 10.24
N PRO A 40 14.83 6.31 10.68
CA PRO A 40 15.61 5.61 11.70
C PRO A 40 14.95 5.64 13.10
N ALA A 41 14.09 6.63 13.38
CA ALA A 41 13.37 6.72 14.66
C ALA A 41 12.25 5.67 14.79
N LEU A 42 11.64 5.26 13.68
CA LEU A 42 10.54 4.28 13.68
C LEU A 42 11.04 2.84 13.88
N ILE A 43 12.25 2.53 13.39
CA ILE A 43 12.85 1.18 13.51
C ILE A 43 13.38 0.93 14.94
N ALA A 44 13.86 1.96 15.64
CA ALA A 44 14.28 1.84 17.03
C ALA A 44 13.13 1.57 18.01
N GLY A 45 11.90 2.02 17.69
CA GLY A 45 10.73 1.83 18.56
C GLY A 45 10.09 0.42 18.50
N LEU A 46 10.29 -0.32 17.41
CA LEU A 46 9.65 -1.62 17.19
C LEU A 46 10.33 -2.77 17.95
N PHE A 47 11.54 -2.58 18.47
CA PHE A 47 12.24 -3.61 19.25
C PHE A 47 11.85 -3.62 20.75
N SER A 48 11.27 -2.55 21.29
CA SER A 48 10.85 -2.52 22.70
C SER A 48 9.49 -3.16 22.98
N LEU A 49 8.62 -3.36 21.96
CA LEU A 49 7.32 -4.01 22.18
C LEU A 49 7.37 -5.54 22.18
N SER A 50 8.49 -6.16 21.79
CA SER A 50 8.54 -7.61 21.58
C SER A 50 9.05 -8.43 22.78
N LEU A 51 9.36 -7.81 23.92
CA LEU A 51 9.82 -8.52 25.12
C LEU A 51 8.81 -8.55 26.29
N SER A 52 7.59 -8.04 26.16
CA SER A 52 6.61 -8.01 27.28
C SER A 52 5.56 -9.13 27.28
N LEU A 53 5.74 -10.20 26.50
CA LEU A 53 4.90 -11.40 26.61
C LEU A 53 5.81 -12.57 27.01
N HIS A 54 6.04 -12.75 28.32
CA HIS A 54 6.33 -14.02 29.02
C HIS A 54 6.67 -13.73 30.51
N VAL A 55 5.67 -13.79 31.39
CA VAL A 55 5.78 -14.19 32.82
C VAL A 55 4.33 -14.26 33.32
N ALA A 56 3.76 -15.47 33.45
CA ALA A 56 3.86 -16.39 34.60
C ALA A 56 3.11 -15.84 35.82
N ALA A 57 2.05 -16.58 36.18
CA ALA A 57 1.25 -16.40 37.38
C ALA A 57 2.08 -16.71 38.64
N ALA A 58 2.11 -15.77 39.59
CA ALA A 58 2.19 -16.00 41.03
C ALA A 58 1.97 -14.66 41.76
N ASP A 59 0.95 -14.66 42.62
CA ASP A 59 0.64 -13.84 43.80
C ASP A 59 1.13 -12.38 44.00
N ALA A 60 0.17 -11.59 44.52
CA ALA A 60 0.16 -10.18 44.96
C ALA A 60 1.19 -9.85 46.10
N PRO A 61 1.39 -8.58 46.59
CA PRO A 61 0.50 -7.42 46.60
C PRO A 61 1.09 -6.00 46.33
N THR A 62 0.17 -5.04 46.19
CA THR A 62 0.26 -3.56 46.16
C THR A 62 0.92 -2.92 47.40
N PRO A 63 1.46 -1.68 47.31
CA PRO A 63 0.65 -0.49 47.68
C PRO A 63 0.88 0.81 46.86
N ASP A 64 -0.23 1.55 46.76
CA ASP A 64 -0.48 2.99 46.58
C ASP A 64 0.61 4.01 46.20
N ALA A 65 0.30 4.82 45.17
CA ALA A 65 0.44 6.27 45.24
C ALA A 65 -0.62 6.99 44.39
N LYS A 66 -1.44 7.75 45.09
CA LYS A 66 -2.58 8.58 44.70
C LYS A 66 -2.12 9.99 44.29
N ALA A 67 -2.60 10.53 43.17
CA ALA A 67 -3.05 11.94 43.06
C ALA A 67 -3.62 12.33 41.68
N LYS A 68 -4.86 12.86 41.73
CA LYS A 68 -5.54 13.86 40.87
C LYS A 68 -5.64 13.59 39.36
N ALA A 69 -6.77 13.12 38.85
CA ALA A 69 -8.09 13.77 38.72
C ALA A 69 -8.15 14.98 37.77
N GLU A 70 -9.01 14.82 36.76
CA GLU A 70 -9.85 15.86 36.13
C GLU A 70 -9.32 16.57 34.87
N SER A 71 -9.74 16.08 33.70
CA SER A 71 -10.75 16.77 32.88
C SER A 71 -10.98 15.99 31.59
N THR A 72 -12.14 15.34 31.45
CA THR A 72 -12.66 14.92 30.14
C THR A 72 -14.18 14.82 30.18
N ALA A 73 -14.82 15.93 30.54
CA ALA A 73 -16.25 16.12 30.40
C ALA A 73 -16.49 17.30 29.45
N THR A 74 -16.44 17.05 28.14
CA THR A 74 -17.18 17.72 27.04
C THR A 74 -16.44 17.54 25.70
N LYS A 75 -16.78 16.50 24.91
CA LYS A 75 -16.83 16.55 23.43
C LYS A 75 -17.34 15.23 22.84
N LYS A 76 -18.54 14.79 23.22
CA LYS A 76 -19.16 13.57 22.67
C LYS A 76 -20.21 13.87 21.59
N GLU A 77 -20.05 14.93 20.79
CA GLU A 77 -21.01 15.20 19.70
C GLU A 77 -20.37 15.58 18.35
N ALA A 78 -19.03 15.69 18.28
CA ALA A 78 -18.31 16.03 17.04
C ALA A 78 -17.53 14.85 16.42
N LYS A 79 -17.68 13.62 16.93
CA LYS A 79 -16.84 12.47 16.55
C LYS A 79 -17.37 11.67 15.36
N THR A 80 -18.67 11.80 15.06
CA THR A 80 -19.33 11.08 13.96
C THR A 80 -19.08 11.75 12.61
N ASP A 81 -19.08 13.08 12.57
CA ASP A 81 -18.94 13.85 11.32
C ASP A 81 -17.52 13.76 10.73
N VAL A 82 -16.48 13.89 11.58
CA VAL A 82 -15.08 13.89 11.16
C VAL A 82 -14.60 12.55 10.59
N THR A 83 -15.17 11.43 11.04
CA THR A 83 -14.81 10.08 10.58
C THR A 83 -15.41 9.79 9.21
N GLU A 84 -16.63 10.27 8.94
CA GLU A 84 -17.36 10.08 7.68
C GLU A 84 -16.75 10.91 6.53
N THR A 85 -16.39 12.17 6.79
CA THR A 85 -15.70 13.02 5.81
C THR A 85 -14.31 12.47 5.47
N LYS A 86 -13.57 11.94 6.45
CA LYS A 86 -12.21 11.40 6.25
C LYS A 86 -12.20 10.09 5.44
N ARG A 87 -13.15 9.18 5.67
CA ARG A 87 -13.27 7.94 4.87
C ARG A 87 -13.66 8.21 3.42
N THR A 88 -14.55 9.16 3.18
CA THR A 88 -15.04 9.48 1.83
C THR A 88 -14.00 10.28 1.03
N ALA A 89 -13.25 11.17 1.68
CA ALA A 89 -12.11 11.87 1.09
C ALA A 89 -11.00 10.89 0.67
N ALA A 90 -10.59 9.98 1.56
CA ALA A 90 -9.55 8.98 1.28
C ALA A 90 -9.92 8.02 0.13
N ALA A 91 -11.20 7.66 0.00
CA ALA A 91 -11.71 6.86 -1.13
C ALA A 91 -11.66 7.63 -2.46
N THR A 92 -11.94 8.93 -2.43
CA THR A 92 -11.91 9.80 -3.62
C THR A 92 -10.47 10.06 -4.07
N GLU A 93 -9.55 10.30 -3.13
CA GLU A 93 -8.11 10.42 -3.40
C GLU A 93 -7.54 9.13 -4.00
N SER A 94 -7.87 7.97 -3.42
CA SER A 94 -7.40 6.67 -3.92
C SER A 94 -7.80 6.41 -5.37
N LYS A 95 -9.03 6.78 -5.76
CA LYS A 95 -9.49 6.67 -7.15
C LYS A 95 -8.74 7.64 -8.09
N THR A 96 -8.44 8.84 -7.62
CA THR A 96 -7.78 9.87 -8.43
C THR A 96 -6.31 9.51 -8.67
N ASN A 97 -5.64 9.01 -7.63
CA ASN A 97 -4.28 8.48 -7.72
C ASN A 97 -4.21 7.27 -8.67
N ALA A 98 -5.11 6.30 -8.53
CA ALA A 98 -5.14 5.13 -9.41
C ALA A 98 -5.35 5.50 -10.91
N LYS A 99 -6.09 6.57 -11.20
CA LYS A 99 -6.23 7.10 -12.58
C LYS A 99 -4.95 7.73 -13.09
N ALA A 100 -4.23 8.47 -12.24
CA ALA A 100 -2.92 9.03 -12.58
C ALA A 100 -1.91 7.91 -12.83
N ASP A 101 -1.86 6.91 -11.95
CA ASP A 101 -1.01 5.73 -12.08
C ASP A 101 -1.29 4.95 -13.36
N TYR A 102 -2.56 4.75 -13.73
CA TYR A 102 -2.92 4.13 -15.01
C TYR A 102 -2.39 4.92 -16.21
N LYS A 103 -2.49 6.25 -16.19
CA LYS A 103 -1.96 7.10 -17.27
C LYS A 103 -0.43 7.03 -17.34
N GLU A 104 0.25 7.06 -16.21
CA GLU A 104 1.71 6.91 -16.11
C GLU A 104 2.16 5.54 -16.61
N ALA A 105 1.52 4.46 -16.15
CA ALA A 105 1.79 3.10 -16.59
C ALA A 105 1.57 2.92 -18.09
N LYS A 106 0.48 3.49 -18.65
CA LYS A 106 0.24 3.47 -20.10
C LYS A 106 1.31 4.22 -20.88
N LYS A 107 1.75 5.38 -20.40
CA LYS A 107 2.86 6.14 -21.03
C LYS A 107 4.16 5.33 -20.98
N LYS A 108 4.49 4.75 -19.83
CA LYS A 108 5.68 3.93 -19.64
C LYS A 108 5.66 2.69 -20.54
N ALA A 109 4.55 1.95 -20.58
CA ALA A 109 4.39 0.78 -21.46
C ALA A 109 4.53 1.13 -22.95
N ASN A 110 4.05 2.32 -23.36
CA ASN A 110 4.25 2.80 -24.73
C ASN A 110 5.71 3.18 -25.02
N ALA A 111 6.42 3.77 -24.04
CA ALA A 111 7.83 4.10 -24.18
C ALA A 111 8.69 2.84 -24.25
N ASP A 112 8.45 1.87 -23.36
CA ASP A 112 9.11 0.57 -23.35
C ASP A 112 8.86 -0.19 -24.66
N TYR A 113 7.62 -0.16 -25.18
CA TYR A 113 7.31 -0.73 -26.49
C TYR A 113 8.10 -0.06 -27.62
N LYS A 114 8.18 1.28 -27.66
CA LYS A 114 8.94 1.99 -28.69
C LYS A 114 10.43 1.64 -28.63
N ALA A 115 11.01 1.57 -27.43
CA ALA A 115 12.39 1.14 -27.24
C ALA A 115 12.60 -0.31 -27.69
N ALA A 116 11.74 -1.23 -27.28
CA ALA A 116 11.81 -2.63 -27.68
C ALA A 116 11.68 -2.81 -29.19
N ILE A 117 10.75 -2.10 -29.85
CA ILE A 117 10.60 -2.15 -31.30
C ILE A 117 11.84 -1.61 -32.03
N ALA A 118 12.51 -0.59 -31.49
CA ALA A 118 13.76 -0.09 -32.06
C ALA A 118 14.86 -1.17 -32.02
N GLU A 119 14.96 -1.92 -30.93
CA GLU A 119 15.86 -3.07 -30.83
C GLU A 119 15.43 -4.22 -31.76
N CYS A 120 14.13 -4.50 -31.86
CA CYS A 120 13.60 -5.53 -32.76
C CYS A 120 13.88 -5.23 -34.24
N LYS A 121 13.98 -3.95 -34.62
CA LYS A 121 14.31 -3.53 -36.00
C LYS A 121 15.75 -3.84 -36.38
N LYS A 122 16.66 -4.02 -35.42
CA LYS A 122 18.04 -4.44 -35.66
C LYS A 122 18.15 -5.95 -35.94
N LYS A 123 17.07 -6.71 -35.72
CA LYS A 123 16.96 -8.13 -36.04
C LYS A 123 16.35 -8.32 -37.43
N SER A 124 16.63 -9.46 -38.03
CA SER A 124 16.17 -9.85 -39.37
C SER A 124 15.31 -11.11 -39.31
N GLY A 125 14.49 -11.35 -40.33
CA GLY A 125 13.73 -12.60 -40.47
C GLY A 125 12.69 -12.83 -39.36
N ASP A 126 12.52 -14.09 -38.97
CA ASP A 126 11.52 -14.50 -37.98
C ASP A 126 11.80 -13.97 -36.57
N ASP A 127 13.07 -13.77 -36.21
CA ASP A 127 13.47 -13.12 -34.96
C ASP A 127 12.89 -11.71 -34.81
N ALA A 128 12.82 -10.95 -35.91
CA ALA A 128 12.23 -9.62 -35.90
C ALA A 128 10.72 -9.67 -35.65
N LYS A 129 10.02 -10.68 -36.20
CA LYS A 129 8.57 -10.88 -35.99
C LYS A 129 8.27 -11.32 -34.56
N ALA A 130 9.00 -12.31 -34.05
CA ALA A 130 8.88 -12.78 -32.67
C ALA A 130 9.11 -11.62 -31.69
N CYS A 131 10.20 -10.87 -31.87
CA CYS A 131 10.52 -9.72 -31.03
C CYS A 131 9.41 -8.64 -31.03
N LYS A 132 8.84 -8.30 -32.20
CA LYS A 132 7.72 -7.34 -32.28
C LYS A 132 6.46 -7.85 -31.59
N LYS A 133 6.17 -9.15 -31.69
CA LYS A 133 5.05 -9.80 -31.02
C LYS A 133 5.25 -9.76 -29.49
N ASP A 134 6.41 -10.18 -29.01
CA ASP A 134 6.75 -10.15 -27.58
C ASP A 134 6.67 -8.74 -27.00
N ALA A 135 7.19 -7.74 -27.72
CA ALA A 135 7.09 -6.34 -27.30
C ALA A 135 5.63 -5.86 -27.20
N LYS A 136 4.77 -6.27 -28.16
CA LYS A 136 3.35 -5.92 -28.16
C LYS A 136 2.61 -6.62 -27.02
N ASP A 137 2.93 -7.88 -26.76
CA ASP A 137 2.32 -8.67 -25.70
C ASP A 137 2.74 -8.12 -24.32
N ALA A 138 4.01 -7.77 -24.14
CA ALA A 138 4.52 -7.10 -22.94
C ALA A 138 3.83 -5.76 -22.68
N ARG A 139 3.66 -4.93 -23.72
CA ARG A 139 2.92 -3.67 -23.64
C ARG A 139 1.47 -3.89 -23.23
N SER A 140 0.78 -4.84 -23.86
CA SER A 140 -0.64 -5.11 -23.60
C SER A 140 -0.83 -5.60 -22.17
N LYS A 141 -0.01 -6.57 -21.75
CA LYS A 141 -0.01 -7.07 -20.36
C LYS A 141 0.20 -5.95 -19.34
N ALA A 142 1.16 -5.05 -19.56
CA ALA A 142 1.41 -3.92 -18.66
C ALA A 142 0.20 -2.95 -18.58
N ILE A 143 -0.48 -2.70 -19.70
CA ILE A 143 -1.68 -1.86 -19.73
C ILE A 143 -2.85 -2.54 -19.03
N ASP A 144 -3.02 -3.85 -19.21
CA ASP A 144 -4.10 -4.63 -18.60
C ASP A 144 -3.91 -4.77 -17.08
N ASP A 145 -2.68 -5.03 -16.63
CA ASP A 145 -2.32 -5.06 -15.21
C ASP A 145 -2.62 -3.68 -14.56
N ALA A 146 -2.24 -2.58 -15.20
CA ALA A 146 -2.55 -1.23 -14.72
C ALA A 146 -4.07 -0.95 -14.71
N LYS A 147 -4.80 -1.43 -15.71
CA LYS A 147 -6.26 -1.28 -15.80
C LYS A 147 -6.98 -2.09 -14.71
N ALA A 148 -6.48 -3.28 -14.38
CA ALA A 148 -7.00 -4.10 -13.29
C ALA A 148 -6.85 -3.38 -11.94
N THR A 149 -5.69 -2.77 -11.68
CA THR A 149 -5.46 -1.94 -10.49
C THR A 149 -6.42 -0.76 -10.42
N LEU A 150 -6.63 -0.05 -11.55
CA LEU A 150 -7.60 1.04 -11.61
C LEU A 150 -9.02 0.55 -11.28
N LYS A 151 -9.47 -0.53 -11.91
CA LYS A 151 -10.80 -1.10 -11.66
C LYS A 151 -10.99 -1.51 -10.21
N LYS A 152 -9.97 -2.12 -9.59
CA LYS A 152 -9.99 -2.49 -8.18
C LYS A 152 -10.15 -1.26 -7.30
N ALA A 153 -9.32 -0.23 -7.49
CA ALA A 153 -9.42 1.03 -6.75
C ALA A 153 -10.79 1.73 -6.93
N GLU A 154 -11.38 1.67 -8.13
CA GLU A 154 -12.72 2.18 -8.36
C GLU A 154 -13.81 1.40 -7.62
N ALA A 155 -13.67 0.07 -7.53
CA ALA A 155 -14.58 -0.78 -6.77
C ALA A 155 -14.47 -0.52 -5.26
N ASP A 156 -13.25 -0.44 -4.72
CA ASP A 156 -12.97 -0.11 -3.33
C ASP A 156 -13.54 1.27 -2.96
N ALA A 157 -13.32 2.28 -3.81
CA ALA A 157 -13.87 3.62 -3.60
C ALA A 157 -15.42 3.61 -3.59
N LYS A 158 -16.04 2.81 -4.47
CA LYS A 158 -17.51 2.66 -4.50
C LYS A 158 -18.04 1.94 -3.26
N ALA A 159 -17.33 0.93 -2.78
CA ALA A 159 -17.68 0.20 -1.55
C ALA A 159 -17.57 1.12 -0.32
N ALA A 160 -16.47 1.87 -0.21
CA ALA A 160 -16.27 2.86 0.86
C ALA A 160 -17.37 3.92 0.89
N LYS A 161 -17.76 4.45 -0.28
CA LYS A 161 -18.87 5.42 -0.38
C LYS A 161 -20.21 4.83 0.06
N LYS A 162 -20.49 3.56 -0.27
CA LYS A 162 -21.72 2.88 0.19
C LYS A 162 -21.71 2.62 1.69
N ALA A 163 -20.57 2.20 2.24
CA ALA A 163 -20.41 2.00 3.67
C ALA A 163 -20.61 3.30 4.45
N ALA A 164 -19.96 4.39 4.03
CA ALA A 164 -20.14 5.71 4.63
C ALA A 164 -21.61 6.16 4.60
N ALA A 165 -22.31 5.99 3.47
CA ALA A 165 -23.73 6.34 3.37
C ALA A 165 -24.64 5.47 4.27
N ALA A 166 -24.29 4.21 4.52
CA ALA A 166 -25.04 3.34 5.43
C ALA A 166 -24.80 3.73 6.90
N GLU A 167 -23.56 4.04 7.27
CA GLU A 167 -23.20 4.54 8.60
C GLU A 167 -23.89 5.88 8.90
N ALA A 168 -23.93 6.80 7.93
CA ALA A 168 -24.64 8.07 8.04
C ALA A 168 -26.14 7.91 8.31
N LYS A 169 -26.79 6.95 7.63
CA LYS A 169 -28.22 6.65 7.82
C LYS A 169 -28.49 6.03 9.20
N ALA A 170 -27.64 5.11 9.64
CA ALA A 170 -27.75 4.51 10.97
C ALA A 170 -27.55 5.54 12.10
N ALA A 171 -26.62 6.47 11.94
CA ALA A 171 -26.41 7.57 12.88
C ALA A 171 -27.63 8.51 12.98
N LYS A 172 -28.25 8.85 11.85
CA LYS A 172 -29.48 9.68 11.82
C LYS A 172 -30.69 9.00 12.45
N GLN A 173 -30.80 7.68 12.40
CA GLN A 173 -31.88 6.94 13.07
C GLN A 173 -31.68 6.92 14.59
N LYS A 174 -30.44 6.70 15.06
CA LYS A 174 -30.13 6.74 16.49
C LYS A 174 -30.33 8.12 17.12
N ALA A 175 -30.07 9.20 16.38
CA ALA A 175 -30.30 10.56 16.86
C ALA A 175 -31.79 10.97 16.94
N LYS A 176 -32.69 10.25 16.25
CA LYS A 176 -34.14 10.50 16.26
C LYS A 176 -34.89 9.72 17.33
N SER A 177 -34.20 8.87 18.10
CA SER A 177 -34.76 8.16 19.26
C SER A 177 -34.00 8.58 20.52
N PRO A 178 -34.23 9.80 21.04
CA PRO A 178 -33.79 10.14 22.38
C PRO A 178 -34.63 9.35 23.38
N THR A 179 -33.99 8.48 24.15
CA THR A 179 -34.54 7.91 25.38
C THR A 179 -33.78 8.52 26.55
#